data_AF-A0A4Q3W4Q7-F1
#
_entry.id   AF-A0A4Q3W4Q7-F1
#
_cell.length_a   1.000
_cell.length_b   1.000
_cell.length_c   1.000
_cell.angle_alpha   90.00
_cell.angle_beta   90.00
_cell.angle_gamma   90.00
#
_symmetry.space_group_name_H-M   'P 1'
#
loop_
_entity.id
_entity.type
_entity.pdbx_description
1 polymer ?
#
loop_
_entity_poly.entity_id
_entity_poly.type
_entity_poly.pdbx_seq_one_letter_code
_entity_poly.pdbx_strand_id
1 'polypeptide(L)'
;MNSLHRRLVKQGKPIPVADTVSVKLPGERWKPVPGFEGLYELSDHGRLRSLSRWVYSENRPDAYRPGRIIQLKYSVYPQAAKAKPGLDIQMKLHKEGSRHMLSVARFVYYLYVARFDLTDHRLVVRRKDGDKLNCHYKNLLLETLSHVIKEGFATKTRRSIFQDQAKPVHQYTLEGKFIRSFSSAVEAGKKIGVPSLYINDAARTKVRPAAKFYWRYGQPRTRIQVTAFKDRLAHTLRLQKRKVQQLTLKGKPLRIYDSVMQAARAVKSLSGSNISFVCQGRLKSSKGFLWKYV
;
A
#
# COMPACT_ATOMS: atom_id res chain seq x y z
N MET A 1 22.78 -9.15 -17.78
CA MET A 1 22.40 -10.36 -18.53
C MET A 1 21.87 -9.97 -19.91
N ASN A 2 22.45 -10.52 -20.97
CA ASN A 2 22.00 -10.29 -22.35
C ASN A 2 20.66 -10.99 -22.57
N SER A 3 19.54 -10.28 -22.46
CA SER A 3 18.23 -10.87 -22.68
C SER A 3 18.08 -11.36 -24.13
N LEU A 4 17.36 -12.48 -24.32
CA LEU A 4 17.10 -13.07 -25.64
C LEU A 4 16.54 -12.01 -26.60
N HIS A 5 15.66 -11.13 -26.12
CA HIS A 5 15.13 -10.00 -26.86
C HIS A 5 16.23 -9.09 -27.43
N ARG A 6 17.22 -8.67 -26.63
CA ARG A 6 18.30 -7.79 -27.12
C ARG A 6 19.11 -8.46 -28.22
N ARG A 7 19.29 -9.78 -28.16
CA ARG A 7 19.99 -10.54 -29.20
C ARG A 7 19.17 -10.61 -30.48
N LEU A 8 17.89 -10.94 -30.39
CA LEU A 8 16.99 -11.04 -31.54
C LEU A 8 16.80 -9.69 -32.24
N VAL A 9 16.60 -8.62 -31.46
CA VAL A 9 16.51 -7.25 -32.01
C VAL A 9 17.80 -6.83 -32.71
N LYS A 10 18.97 -7.11 -32.13
CA LYS A 10 20.26 -6.86 -32.80
C LYS A 10 20.43 -7.64 -34.11
N GLN A 11 19.75 -8.78 -34.24
CA GLN A 11 19.75 -9.61 -35.45
C GLN A 11 18.59 -9.26 -36.41
N GLY A 12 17.79 -8.22 -36.13
CA GLY A 12 16.62 -7.85 -36.92
C GLY A 12 15.47 -8.88 -36.87
N LYS A 13 15.49 -9.83 -35.93
CA LYS A 13 14.48 -10.89 -35.80
C LYS A 13 13.36 -10.47 -34.84
N PRO A 14 12.09 -10.74 -35.17
CA PRO A 14 10.98 -10.44 -34.26
C PRO A 14 11.06 -11.34 -33.01
N ILE A 15 10.58 -10.82 -31.88
CA ILE A 15 10.41 -11.63 -30.68
C ILE A 15 9.23 -12.55 -30.92
N PRO A 16 9.29 -13.86 -30.61
CA PRO A 16 8.20 -14.78 -30.95
C PRO A 16 6.82 -14.30 -30.50
N VAL A 17 6.67 -13.83 -29.26
CA VAL A 17 5.39 -13.32 -28.73
C VAL A 17 4.84 -12.07 -29.44
N ALA A 18 5.66 -11.36 -30.20
CA ALA A 18 5.29 -10.18 -30.99
C ALA A 18 5.31 -10.46 -32.50
N ASP A 19 5.69 -11.68 -32.91
CA ASP A 19 5.79 -12.10 -34.28
C ASP A 19 4.42 -12.53 -34.83
N THR A 20 4.04 -11.97 -35.98
CA THR A 20 2.81 -12.29 -36.69
C THR A 20 3.05 -13.04 -37.99
N VAL A 21 4.31 -13.28 -38.35
CA VAL A 21 4.70 -13.89 -39.62
C VAL A 21 4.45 -15.40 -39.56
N SER A 22 3.75 -15.92 -40.57
CA SER A 22 3.42 -17.36 -40.70
C SER A 22 4.63 -18.30 -40.84
N VAL A 23 5.85 -17.77 -40.88
CA VAL A 23 7.08 -18.56 -40.97
C VAL A 23 7.22 -19.39 -39.70
N LYS A 24 7.46 -20.69 -39.88
CA LYS A 24 7.71 -21.62 -38.77
C LYS A 24 9.07 -21.31 -38.14
N LEU A 25 9.08 -21.11 -36.83
CA LEU A 25 10.34 -21.06 -36.09
C LEU A 25 10.93 -22.47 -36.03
N PRO A 26 12.27 -22.63 -36.08
CA PRO A 26 12.89 -23.95 -36.01
C PRO A 26 12.47 -24.74 -34.77
N GLY A 27 11.93 -25.95 -34.97
CA GLY A 27 11.52 -26.84 -33.89
C GLY A 27 10.28 -26.41 -33.11
N GLU A 28 9.53 -25.42 -33.60
CA GLU A 28 8.33 -24.93 -32.94
C GLU A 28 7.20 -25.96 -32.97
N ARG A 29 6.58 -26.15 -31.80
CA ARG A 29 5.43 -27.05 -31.63
C ARG A 29 4.21 -26.25 -31.21
N TRP A 30 3.03 -26.70 -31.66
CA TRP A 30 1.74 -26.08 -31.39
C TRP A 30 0.83 -27.08 -30.68
N LYS A 31 0.05 -26.60 -29.71
CA LYS A 31 -0.95 -27.39 -28.98
C LYS A 31 -2.25 -26.60 -28.84
N PRO A 32 -3.41 -27.26 -28.81
CA PRO A 32 -4.70 -26.62 -28.50
C PRO A 32 -4.65 -25.88 -27.16
N VAL A 33 -5.28 -24.71 -27.11
CA VAL A 33 -5.46 -23.99 -25.84
C VAL A 33 -6.63 -24.65 -25.09
N PRO A 34 -6.42 -25.14 -23.85
CA PRO A 34 -7.48 -25.77 -23.06
C PRO A 34 -8.73 -24.90 -22.92
N GLY A 35 -9.89 -25.46 -23.25
CA GLY A 35 -11.19 -24.77 -23.28
C GLY A 35 -11.49 -24.00 -24.58
N PHE A 36 -10.55 -23.98 -25.52
CA PHE A 36 -10.60 -23.28 -26.80
C PHE A 36 -10.14 -24.18 -27.97
N GLU A 37 -10.30 -25.48 -27.81
CA GLU A 37 -9.97 -26.50 -28.80
C GLU A 37 -10.72 -26.23 -30.12
N GLY A 38 -10.03 -26.45 -31.25
CA GLY A 38 -10.57 -26.12 -32.58
C GLY A 38 -10.65 -24.62 -32.91
N LEU A 39 -10.40 -23.73 -31.95
CA LEU A 39 -10.44 -22.27 -32.17
C LEU A 39 -9.06 -21.62 -32.14
N TYR A 40 -8.20 -22.04 -31.21
CA TYR A 40 -6.87 -21.45 -31.02
C TYR A 40 -5.83 -22.49 -30.60
N GLU A 41 -4.58 -22.23 -30.99
CA GLU A 41 -3.42 -23.00 -30.57
C GLU A 41 -2.30 -22.07 -30.10
N LEU A 42 -1.52 -22.59 -29.15
CA LEU A 42 -0.40 -21.88 -28.54
C LEU A 42 0.90 -22.65 -28.78
N SER A 43 1.91 -21.92 -29.24
CA SER A 43 3.24 -22.46 -29.52
C SER A 43 4.12 -22.52 -28.27
N ASP A 44 5.09 -23.43 -28.25
CA ASP A 44 6.09 -23.54 -27.17
C ASP A 44 7.06 -22.33 -27.10
N HIS A 45 7.01 -21.43 -28.08
CA HIS A 45 7.66 -20.13 -28.10
C HIS A 45 6.75 -18.98 -27.62
N GLY A 46 5.49 -19.27 -27.28
CA GLY A 46 4.50 -18.27 -26.83
C GLY A 46 3.78 -17.53 -27.95
N ARG A 47 3.85 -18.03 -29.20
CA ARG A 47 3.02 -17.50 -30.31
C ARG A 47 1.61 -18.05 -30.21
N LEU A 48 0.61 -17.25 -30.57
CA LEU A 48 -0.80 -17.64 -30.58
C LEU A 48 -1.31 -17.64 -32.02
N ARG A 49 -2.08 -18.66 -32.42
CA ARG A 49 -2.77 -18.66 -33.72
C ARG A 49 -4.25 -18.96 -33.55
N SER A 50 -5.09 -18.34 -34.38
CA SER A 50 -6.47 -18.78 -34.60
C SER A 50 -6.50 -19.84 -35.70
N LEU A 51 -7.40 -20.80 -35.55
CA LEU A 51 -7.70 -21.79 -36.58
C LEU A 51 -8.81 -21.28 -37.51
N SER A 52 -8.73 -21.71 -38.78
CA SER A 52 -9.76 -21.44 -39.77
C SER A 52 -11.09 -22.06 -39.36
N ARG A 53 -12.18 -21.29 -39.42
CA ARG A 53 -13.50 -21.76 -39.00
C ARG A 53 -14.62 -20.92 -39.58
N TRP A 54 -15.79 -21.53 -39.72
CA TRP A 54 -17.04 -20.80 -39.91
C TRP A 54 -17.52 -20.23 -38.58
N VAL A 55 -18.04 -19.01 -38.60
CA VAL A 55 -18.67 -18.35 -37.47
C VAL A 55 -20.11 -18.08 -37.84
N TYR A 56 -21.01 -18.78 -37.16
CA TYR A 56 -22.45 -18.65 -37.33
C TYR A 56 -22.99 -17.55 -36.40
N SER A 57 -23.96 -16.77 -36.85
CA SER A 57 -24.54 -15.68 -36.07
C SER A 57 -26.03 -15.56 -36.37
N GLU A 58 -26.87 -15.46 -35.34
CA GLU A 58 -28.32 -15.31 -35.52
C GLU A 58 -28.68 -14.00 -36.25
N ASN A 59 -27.95 -12.93 -35.97
CA ASN A 59 -28.26 -11.57 -36.45
C ASN A 59 -27.27 -11.04 -37.51
N ARG A 60 -26.39 -11.90 -38.05
CA ARG A 60 -25.38 -11.50 -39.07
C ARG A 60 -25.11 -12.66 -40.02
N PRO A 61 -24.76 -12.41 -41.29
CA PRO A 61 -24.36 -13.47 -42.20
C PRO A 61 -23.22 -14.31 -41.63
N ASP A 62 -23.30 -15.61 -41.85
CA ASP A 62 -22.22 -16.54 -41.52
C ASP A 62 -20.92 -16.09 -42.19
N ALA A 63 -19.84 -16.13 -41.41
CA ALA A 63 -18.57 -15.61 -41.86
C ALA A 63 -17.47 -16.66 -41.71
N TYR A 64 -16.81 -16.99 -42.82
CA TYR A 64 -15.56 -17.73 -42.78
C TYR A 64 -14.44 -16.85 -42.21
N ARG A 65 -13.75 -17.35 -41.18
CA ARG A 65 -12.61 -16.69 -40.54
C ARG A 65 -11.36 -17.51 -40.85
N PRO A 66 -10.44 -17.00 -41.70
CA PRO A 66 -9.18 -17.69 -41.94
C PRO A 66 -8.31 -17.69 -40.67
N GLY A 67 -7.61 -18.80 -40.46
CA GLY A 67 -6.61 -18.93 -39.41
C GLY A 67 -5.43 -17.98 -39.63
N ARG A 68 -4.86 -17.46 -38.54
CA ARG A 68 -3.69 -16.56 -38.59
C ARG A 68 -2.95 -16.55 -37.27
N ILE A 69 -1.67 -16.17 -37.30
CA ILE A 69 -0.93 -15.83 -36.08
C ILE A 69 -1.45 -14.49 -35.56
N ILE A 70 -1.76 -14.46 -34.27
CA ILE A 70 -2.39 -13.32 -33.60
C ILE A 70 -1.31 -12.47 -32.93
N GLN A 71 -1.33 -11.18 -33.24
CA GLN A 71 -0.52 -10.21 -32.52
C GLN A 71 -1.00 -10.11 -31.07
N LEU A 72 -0.16 -10.51 -30.13
CA LEU A 72 -0.45 -10.41 -28.71
C LEU A 72 -0.24 -8.98 -28.23
N LYS A 73 -1.19 -8.47 -27.46
CA LYS A 73 -1.04 -7.17 -26.77
C LYS A 73 -0.41 -7.41 -25.41
N TYR A 74 0.50 -6.53 -25.04
CA TYR A 74 1.08 -6.49 -23.71
C TYR A 74 0.58 -5.22 -22.99
N SER A 75 0.02 -5.39 -21.79
CA SER A 75 -0.42 -4.27 -20.96
C SER A 75 0.76 -3.77 -20.13
N VAL A 76 1.05 -2.48 -20.26
CA VAL A 76 1.98 -1.77 -19.38
C VAL A 76 1.15 -1.29 -18.20
N TYR A 77 1.14 -2.02 -17.08
CA TYR A 77 0.43 -1.54 -15.89
C TYR A 77 1.21 -0.35 -15.28
N PRO A 78 0.61 0.86 -15.17
CA PRO A 78 1.22 1.93 -14.41
C PRO A 78 1.05 1.59 -12.93
N GLN A 79 2.14 1.19 -12.26
CA GLN A 79 2.20 1.19 -10.81
C GLN A 79 2.88 2.48 -10.35
N ALA A 80 2.18 3.22 -9.48
CA ALA A 80 2.66 4.34 -8.66
C ALA A 80 4.10 4.80 -8.93
N ALA A 81 4.26 5.79 -9.83
CA ALA A 81 5.39 6.71 -10.08
C ALA A 81 6.87 6.23 -10.05
N LYS A 82 7.21 5.03 -9.59
CA LYS A 82 8.59 4.56 -9.35
C LYS A 82 8.81 3.06 -9.59
N ALA A 83 7.79 2.29 -9.99
CA ALA A 83 7.94 0.87 -10.33
C ALA A 83 8.06 0.69 -11.86
N LYS A 84 9.02 -0.12 -12.32
CA LYS A 84 9.08 -0.54 -13.74
C LYS A 84 7.76 -1.27 -14.06
N PRO A 85 7.10 -0.95 -15.19
CA PRO A 85 5.77 -1.47 -15.46
C PRO A 85 5.73 -3.00 -15.41
N GLY A 86 4.71 -3.53 -14.74
CA GLY A 86 4.32 -4.92 -14.89
C GLY A 86 3.94 -5.13 -16.35
N LEU A 87 4.67 -6.00 -17.05
CA LEU A 87 4.32 -6.46 -18.38
C LEU A 87 3.91 -7.91 -18.21
N ASP A 88 2.63 -8.23 -18.39
CA ASP A 88 2.27 -9.63 -18.65
C ASP A 88 1.69 -9.72 -20.05
N ILE A 89 2.14 -10.73 -20.79
CA ILE A 89 1.67 -10.95 -22.15
C ILE A 89 0.40 -11.78 -22.04
N GLN A 90 -0.69 -11.22 -22.54
CA GLN A 90 -2.00 -11.82 -22.44
C GLN A 90 -2.51 -12.21 -23.82
N MET A 91 -3.04 -13.42 -23.92
CA MET A 91 -3.82 -13.86 -25.07
C MET A 91 -5.28 -13.43 -24.88
N LYS A 92 -5.79 -12.73 -25.89
CA LYS A 92 -7.20 -12.34 -25.99
C LYS A 92 -7.91 -13.35 -26.86
N LEU A 93 -8.71 -14.21 -26.24
CA LEU A 93 -9.45 -15.28 -26.91
C LEU A 93 -10.95 -14.94 -26.94
N HIS A 94 -11.62 -15.39 -27.99
CA HIS A 94 -13.06 -15.23 -28.17
C HIS A 94 -13.71 -16.60 -28.38
N LYS A 95 -14.74 -16.91 -27.60
CA LYS A 95 -15.56 -18.11 -27.69
C LYS A 95 -17.00 -17.76 -27.26
N GLU A 96 -18.00 -18.21 -28.02
CA GLU A 96 -19.44 -18.04 -27.67
C GLU A 96 -19.82 -16.58 -27.29
N GLY A 97 -19.40 -15.61 -28.12
CA GLY A 97 -19.64 -14.18 -27.86
C GLY A 97 -18.82 -13.56 -26.71
N SER A 98 -18.19 -14.37 -25.87
CA SER A 98 -17.42 -13.94 -24.70
C SER A 98 -15.93 -13.72 -25.02
N ARG A 99 -15.34 -12.75 -24.32
CA ARG A 99 -13.91 -12.39 -24.43
C ARG A 99 -13.15 -12.83 -23.18
N HIS A 100 -12.09 -13.60 -23.37
CA HIS A 100 -11.23 -14.11 -22.31
C HIS A 100 -9.82 -13.55 -22.45
N MET A 101 -9.21 -13.20 -21.31
CA MET A 101 -7.85 -12.64 -21.23
C MET A 101 -7.00 -13.56 -20.36
N LEU A 102 -6.11 -14.33 -20.98
CA LEU A 102 -5.36 -15.39 -20.31
C LEU A 102 -3.86 -15.12 -20.42
N SER A 103 -3.06 -15.54 -19.44
CA SER A 103 -1.61 -15.33 -19.46
C SER A 103 -0.94 -16.32 -20.42
N VAL A 104 -0.10 -15.81 -21.33
CA VAL A 104 0.64 -16.66 -22.28
C VAL A 104 1.60 -17.58 -21.54
N ALA A 105 2.39 -17.07 -20.61
CA ALA A 105 3.36 -17.90 -19.91
C ALA A 105 2.73 -19.01 -19.05
N ARG A 106 1.59 -18.75 -18.40
CA ARG A 106 0.88 -19.80 -17.65
C ARG A 106 0.51 -20.96 -18.55
N PHE A 107 -0.04 -20.66 -19.71
CA PHE A 107 -0.48 -21.69 -20.66
C PHE A 107 0.69 -22.36 -21.39
N VAL A 108 1.76 -21.63 -21.75
CA VAL A 108 2.97 -22.28 -22.29
C VAL A 108 3.57 -23.24 -21.26
N TYR A 109 3.70 -22.82 -20.00
CA TYR A 109 4.22 -23.71 -18.95
C TYR A 109 3.32 -24.94 -18.77
N TYR A 110 2.00 -24.74 -18.67
CA TYR A 110 1.02 -25.81 -18.53
C TYR A 110 1.11 -26.84 -19.67
N LEU A 111 1.25 -26.37 -20.92
CA LEU A 111 1.24 -27.20 -22.12
C LEU A 111 2.56 -27.93 -22.39
N TYR A 112 3.70 -27.34 -22.00
CA TYR A 112 5.03 -27.79 -22.45
C TYR A 112 6.04 -28.07 -21.33
N VAL A 113 5.72 -27.78 -20.07
CA VAL A 113 6.61 -28.04 -18.92
C VAL A 113 5.95 -28.99 -17.93
N ALA A 114 4.88 -28.55 -17.26
CA ALA A 114 4.14 -29.37 -16.30
C ALA A 114 2.72 -28.83 -16.10
N ARG A 115 1.75 -29.74 -15.96
CA ARG A 115 0.36 -29.38 -15.64
C ARG A 115 0.26 -28.89 -14.19
N PHE A 116 -0.56 -27.87 -13.99
CA PHE A 116 -0.90 -27.31 -12.68
C PHE A 116 -2.29 -26.66 -12.75
N ASP A 117 -2.87 -26.32 -11.61
CA ASP A 117 -4.16 -25.64 -11.58
C ASP A 117 -4.04 -24.21 -12.14
N LEU A 118 -4.63 -24.00 -13.33
CA LEU A 118 -4.64 -22.70 -14.00
C LEU A 118 -5.49 -21.66 -13.27
N THR A 119 -6.38 -22.07 -12.36
CA THR A 119 -7.18 -21.18 -11.51
C THR A 119 -6.46 -20.79 -10.22
N ASP A 120 -5.40 -21.52 -9.82
CA ASP A 120 -4.63 -21.17 -8.64
C ASP A 120 -3.74 -19.93 -8.90
N HIS A 121 -4.16 -18.81 -8.30
CA HIS A 121 -3.47 -17.53 -8.35
C HIS A 121 -2.28 -17.44 -7.38
N ARG A 122 -2.08 -18.43 -6.51
CA ARG A 122 -0.91 -18.55 -5.64
C ARG A 122 0.30 -19.07 -6.39
N LEU A 123 0.11 -19.66 -7.56
CA LEU A 123 1.18 -20.13 -8.44
C LEU A 123 1.51 -19.08 -9.50
N VAL A 124 2.80 -18.80 -9.69
CA VAL A 124 3.30 -17.78 -10.61
C VAL A 124 4.33 -18.40 -11.53
N VAL A 125 4.19 -18.15 -12.85
CA VAL A 125 5.17 -18.57 -13.85
C VAL A 125 6.17 -17.45 -14.10
N ARG A 126 7.42 -17.65 -13.66
CA ARG A 126 8.53 -16.73 -13.85
C ARG A 126 9.39 -17.12 -15.05
N ARG A 127 10.19 -16.14 -15.50
CA ARG A 127 11.16 -16.29 -16.58
C ARG A 127 12.55 -16.34 -15.96
N LYS A 128 13.33 -17.38 -16.26
CA LYS A 128 14.67 -17.61 -15.70
C LYS A 128 15.63 -16.46 -16.02
N ASP A 129 15.52 -15.90 -17.22
CA ASP A 129 16.34 -14.77 -17.69
C ASP A 129 15.84 -13.38 -17.27
N GLY A 130 14.69 -13.30 -16.58
CA GLY A 130 14.04 -12.04 -16.19
C GLY A 130 13.40 -11.26 -17.35
N ASP A 131 13.48 -11.75 -18.59
CA ASP A 131 12.89 -11.11 -19.75
C ASP A 131 11.42 -11.51 -19.89
N LYS A 132 10.51 -10.57 -19.60
CA LYS A 132 9.07 -10.82 -19.61
C LYS A 132 8.53 -11.21 -20.99
N LEU A 133 9.24 -10.87 -22.06
CA LEU A 133 8.87 -11.19 -23.44
C LEU A 133 9.33 -12.60 -23.86
N ASN A 134 10.30 -13.19 -23.15
CA ASN A 134 10.77 -14.53 -23.44
C ASN A 134 9.87 -15.59 -22.79
N CYS A 135 8.77 -15.92 -23.47
CA CYS A 135 7.83 -16.95 -23.03
C CYS A 135 8.16 -18.36 -23.53
N HIS A 136 9.37 -18.63 -24.02
CA HIS A 136 9.76 -19.96 -24.47
C HIS A 136 9.75 -20.96 -23.31
N TYR A 137 9.16 -22.14 -23.50
CA TYR A 137 8.90 -23.11 -22.42
C TYR A 137 10.13 -23.44 -21.54
N LYS A 138 11.33 -23.59 -22.14
CA LYS A 138 12.57 -23.85 -21.39
C LYS A 138 12.99 -22.71 -20.45
N ASN A 139 12.56 -21.49 -20.74
CA ASN A 139 12.83 -20.29 -19.95
C ASN A 139 11.81 -20.10 -18.81
N LEU A 140 10.77 -20.94 -18.73
CA LEU A 140 9.73 -20.80 -17.72
C LEU A 140 10.02 -21.69 -16.50
N LEU A 141 9.60 -21.22 -15.34
CA LEU A 141 9.60 -21.94 -14.07
C LEU A 141 8.34 -21.59 -13.28
N LEU A 142 7.83 -22.52 -12.47
CA LEU A 142 6.67 -22.34 -11.62
C LEU A 142 7.12 -22.16 -10.17
N GLU A 143 6.65 -21.10 -9.52
CA GLU A 143 6.94 -20.79 -8.12
C GLU A 143 5.66 -20.39 -7.38
N THR A 144 5.71 -20.42 -6.06
CA THR A 144 4.63 -19.86 -5.24
C THR A 144 4.80 -18.35 -5.07
N LEU A 145 3.69 -17.63 -5.08
CA LEU A 145 3.63 -16.19 -4.87
C LEU A 145 4.30 -15.79 -3.54
N SER A 146 4.15 -16.62 -2.50
CA SER A 146 4.80 -16.40 -1.20
C SER A 146 6.32 -16.39 -1.32
N HIS A 147 6.89 -17.37 -2.03
CA HIS A 147 8.33 -17.43 -2.27
C HIS A 147 8.83 -16.20 -3.04
N VAL A 148 8.15 -15.86 -4.14
CA VAL A 148 8.47 -14.69 -4.98
C VAL A 148 8.44 -13.38 -4.19
N ILE A 149 7.46 -13.21 -3.29
CA ILE A 149 7.36 -12.02 -2.45
C ILE A 149 8.52 -11.98 -1.44
N LYS A 150 8.80 -13.10 -0.75
CA LYS A 150 9.89 -13.20 0.23
C LYS A 150 11.25 -12.91 -0.40
N GLU A 151 11.54 -13.54 -1.55
CA GLU A 151 12.75 -13.29 -2.34
C GLU A 151 12.84 -11.82 -2.78
N GLY A 152 11.72 -11.23 -3.20
CA GLY A 152 11.66 -9.82 -3.59
C GLY A 152 12.06 -8.85 -2.47
N PHE A 153 11.65 -9.14 -1.22
CA PHE A 153 12.08 -8.37 -0.06
C PHE A 153 13.55 -8.63 0.29
N ALA A 154 14.02 -9.88 0.24
CA ALA A 154 15.41 -10.24 0.51
C ALA A 154 16.39 -9.57 -0.48
N THR A 155 16.03 -9.55 -1.77
CA THR A 155 16.81 -8.95 -2.85
C THR A 155 16.63 -7.43 -2.98
N LYS A 156 15.80 -6.81 -2.12
CA LYS A 156 15.45 -5.37 -2.16
C LYS A 156 14.83 -4.91 -3.49
N THR A 157 14.29 -5.83 -4.29
CA THR A 157 13.54 -5.52 -5.52
C THR A 157 12.09 -5.14 -5.22
N ARG A 158 11.58 -5.49 -4.04
CA ARG A 158 10.31 -5.02 -3.47
C ARG A 158 10.56 -4.19 -2.22
N ARG A 159 9.76 -3.13 -2.06
CA ARG A 159 9.69 -2.32 -0.84
C ARG A 159 8.35 -2.50 -0.16
N SER A 160 8.33 -2.26 1.15
CA SER A 160 7.09 -2.29 1.91
C SER A 160 6.26 -1.03 1.62
N ILE A 161 4.93 -1.16 1.60
CA ILE A 161 4.00 -0.02 1.47
C ILE A 161 4.28 1.02 2.57
N PHE A 162 4.65 0.57 3.77
CA PHE A 162 5.01 1.45 4.87
C PHE A 162 6.29 2.28 4.61
N GLN A 163 7.23 1.73 3.84
CA GLN A 163 8.44 2.44 3.42
C GLN A 163 8.12 3.44 2.30
N ASP A 164 7.27 3.07 1.34
CA ASP A 164 6.89 3.96 0.24
C ASP A 164 6.02 5.15 0.73
N GLN A 165 5.20 4.94 1.76
CA GLN A 165 4.37 5.99 2.40
C GLN A 165 5.08 6.73 3.55
N ALA A 166 6.36 6.44 3.77
CA ALA A 166 7.13 7.11 4.81
C ALA A 166 7.19 8.62 4.53
N LYS A 167 6.66 9.42 5.46
CA LYS A 167 6.73 10.88 5.40
C LYS A 167 7.95 11.36 6.19
N PRO A 168 8.84 12.15 5.57
CA PRO A 168 9.95 12.76 6.29
C PRO A 168 9.46 13.59 7.47
N VAL A 169 10.19 13.52 8.58
CA VAL A 169 9.93 14.32 9.78
C VAL A 169 11.16 15.11 10.16
N HIS A 170 10.92 16.34 10.63
CA HIS A 170 11.97 17.28 10.99
C HIS A 170 11.93 17.56 12.49
N GLN A 171 13.09 17.50 13.12
CA GLN A 171 13.29 17.68 14.55
C GLN A 171 13.76 19.10 14.86
N TYR A 172 13.19 19.72 15.90
CA TYR A 172 13.51 21.07 16.34
C TYR A 172 13.71 21.13 17.86
N THR A 173 14.53 22.07 18.33
CA THR A 173 14.71 22.36 19.76
C THR A 173 13.45 22.97 20.37
N LEU A 174 13.42 23.14 21.70
CA LEU A 174 12.31 23.78 22.41
C LEU A 174 12.17 25.28 22.08
N GLU A 175 13.24 25.90 21.59
CA GLU A 175 13.28 27.28 21.09
C GLU A 175 12.85 27.38 19.62
N GLY A 176 12.58 26.22 19.00
CA GLY A 176 12.13 26.10 17.62
C GLY A 176 13.26 26.11 16.59
N LYS A 177 14.53 25.95 16.97
CA LYS A 177 15.65 25.87 16.02
C LYS A 177 15.71 24.49 15.37
N PHE A 178 15.92 24.42 14.07
CA PHE A 178 16.07 23.17 13.34
C PHE A 178 17.30 22.37 13.82
N ILE A 179 17.15 21.05 13.94
CA ILE A 179 18.22 20.13 14.32
C ILE A 179 18.58 19.23 13.13
N ARG A 180 17.62 18.42 12.67
CA ARG A 180 17.84 17.43 11.59
C ARG A 180 16.53 16.92 10.98
N SER A 181 16.67 16.19 9.88
CA SER A 181 15.58 15.47 9.21
C SER A 181 15.77 13.96 9.33
N PHE A 182 14.66 13.24 9.37
CA PHE A 182 14.61 11.78 9.29
C PHE A 182 13.71 11.37 8.11
N SER A 183 14.00 10.23 7.50
CA SER A 183 13.18 9.70 6.40
C SER A 183 11.76 9.33 6.86
N SER A 184 11.59 9.02 8.15
CA SER A 184 10.30 8.69 8.74
C SER A 184 10.28 8.91 10.25
N ALA A 185 9.07 9.01 10.81
CA ALA A 185 8.88 9.00 12.26
C ALA A 185 9.32 7.69 12.93
N VAL A 186 9.32 6.58 12.19
CA VAL A 186 9.82 5.27 12.68
C VAL A 186 11.32 5.32 12.88
N GLU A 187 12.05 5.86 11.90
CA GLU A 187 13.50 6.07 12.01
C GLU A 187 13.83 7.03 13.15
N ALA A 188 13.13 8.17 13.22
CA ALA A 188 13.29 9.14 14.29
C ALA A 188 13.04 8.52 15.69
N GLY A 189 11.97 7.73 15.81
CA GLY A 189 11.61 7.04 17.05
C GLY A 189 12.66 6.04 17.48
N LYS A 190 13.18 5.23 16.55
CA LYS A 190 14.29 4.29 16.82
C LYS A 190 15.55 5.01 17.28
N LYS A 191 15.90 6.14 16.65
CA LYS A 191 17.12 6.88 17.01
C LYS A 191 17.03 7.56 18.37
N ILE A 192 15.84 8.01 18.76
CA ILE A 192 15.60 8.74 20.01
C ILE A 192 15.18 7.81 21.16
N GLY A 193 14.72 6.59 20.84
CA GLY A 193 14.23 5.64 21.84
C GLY A 193 12.79 5.91 22.26
N VAL A 194 11.95 6.43 21.37
CA VAL A 194 10.51 6.64 21.65
C VAL A 194 9.62 6.01 20.57
N PRO A 195 8.43 5.52 20.93
CA PRO A 195 7.46 5.06 19.94
C PRO A 195 7.16 6.14 18.89
N SER A 196 7.18 5.75 17.62
CA SER A 196 6.94 6.66 16.49
C SER A 196 5.57 7.34 16.54
N LEU A 197 4.61 6.76 17.26
CA LEU A 197 3.30 7.35 17.52
C LEU A 197 3.40 8.74 18.14
N TYR A 198 4.28 8.92 19.14
CA TYR A 198 4.44 10.22 19.80
C TYR A 198 5.00 11.28 18.84
N ILE A 199 5.95 10.87 17.98
CA ILE A 199 6.53 11.75 16.96
C ILE A 199 5.49 12.13 15.91
N ASN A 200 4.70 11.15 15.44
CA ASN A 200 3.62 11.39 14.49
C ASN A 200 2.57 12.35 15.05
N ASP A 201 2.15 12.16 16.30
CA ASP A 201 1.16 13.02 16.93
C ASP A 201 1.70 14.44 17.15
N ALA A 202 2.96 14.58 17.60
CA ALA A 202 3.62 15.87 17.72
C ALA A 202 3.75 16.59 16.37
N ALA A 203 4.14 15.87 15.31
CA ALA A 203 4.28 16.41 13.96
C ALA A 203 2.94 16.84 13.34
N ARG A 204 1.87 16.09 13.63
CA ARG A 204 0.50 16.34 13.13
C ARG A 204 -0.20 17.47 13.87
N THR A 205 -0.31 17.37 15.19
CA THR A 205 -1.00 18.37 16.02
C THR A 205 -0.27 19.69 16.03
N LYS A 206 1.05 19.64 15.80
CA LYS A 206 1.97 20.78 15.81
C LYS A 206 2.06 21.51 17.15
N VAL A 207 1.46 20.95 18.20
CA VAL A 207 1.24 21.62 19.49
C VAL A 207 2.21 21.13 20.56
N ARG A 208 2.35 19.80 20.74
CA ARG A 208 3.13 19.23 21.85
C ARG A 208 4.50 18.75 21.38
N PRO A 209 5.57 18.96 22.17
CA PRO A 209 6.84 18.30 21.91
C PRO A 209 6.73 16.81 22.23
N ALA A 210 7.49 15.99 21.52
CA ALA A 210 7.70 14.57 21.83
C ALA A 210 9.20 14.36 22.08
N ALA A 211 9.51 13.64 23.16
CA ALA A 211 10.89 13.43 23.61
C ALA A 211 11.69 14.73 23.81
N LYS A 212 11.05 15.79 24.31
CA LYS A 212 11.62 17.15 24.49
C LYS A 212 12.00 17.88 23.17
N PHE A 213 11.48 17.44 22.03
CA PHE A 213 11.68 18.10 20.73
C PHE A 213 10.36 18.41 20.04
N TYR A 214 10.35 19.44 19.20
CA TYR A 214 9.25 19.69 18.28
C TYR A 214 9.44 18.95 16.97
N TRP A 215 8.32 18.55 16.38
CA TRP A 215 8.30 17.77 15.15
C TRP A 215 7.42 18.45 14.10
N ARG A 216 7.84 18.36 12.82
CA ARG A 216 7.07 18.85 11.68
C ARG A 216 7.21 17.90 10.49
N TYR A 217 6.10 17.68 9.78
CA TYR A 217 6.11 17.13 8.42
C TYR A 217 6.32 18.24 7.39
N GLY A 218 6.64 17.86 6.16
CA GLY A 218 6.68 18.75 5.01
C GLY A 218 8.11 19.11 4.63
N GLN A 219 8.36 20.39 4.33
CA GLN A 219 9.70 20.90 4.10
C GLN A 219 10.34 21.37 5.41
N PRO A 220 11.64 21.15 5.62
CA PRO A 220 12.34 21.65 6.80
C PRO A 220 12.35 23.19 6.78
N ARG A 221 12.08 23.80 7.93
CA ARG A 221 12.22 25.24 8.14
C ARG A 221 13.44 25.47 9.02
N THR A 222 14.09 26.62 8.91
CA THR A 222 15.22 26.98 9.79
C THR A 222 14.75 27.20 11.23
N ARG A 223 13.56 27.80 11.40
CA ARG A 223 12.93 28.05 12.70
C ARG A 223 11.43 27.87 12.66
N ILE A 224 10.85 27.43 13.78
CA ILE A 224 9.41 27.34 14.00
C ILE A 224 8.99 28.25 15.17
N GLN A 225 7.78 28.81 15.08
CA GLN A 225 7.18 29.55 16.19
C GLN A 225 6.59 28.57 17.21
N VAL A 226 7.02 28.70 18.47
CA VAL A 226 6.68 27.78 19.58
C VAL A 226 5.67 28.41 20.57
N THR A 227 5.43 29.71 20.47
CA THR A 227 4.67 30.56 21.42
C THR A 227 3.28 30.00 21.74
N ALA A 228 2.52 29.59 20.73
CA ALA A 228 1.14 29.09 20.89
C ALA A 228 0.99 27.89 21.85
N PHE A 229 2.05 27.10 22.09
CA PHE A 229 2.02 26.03 23.08
C PHE A 229 2.31 26.50 24.50
N LYS A 230 3.29 27.38 24.70
CA LYS A 230 3.61 27.91 26.03
C LYS A 230 2.38 28.59 26.62
N ASP A 231 1.65 29.34 25.80
CA ASP A 231 0.42 30.01 26.21
C ASP A 231 -0.70 29.03 26.52
N ARG A 232 -0.89 27.99 25.69
CA ARG A 232 -1.92 26.96 25.93
C ARG A 232 -1.60 26.10 27.16
N LEU A 233 -0.34 25.75 27.38
CA LEU A 233 0.10 25.02 28.56
C LEU A 233 -0.05 25.89 29.81
N ALA A 234 0.37 27.16 29.76
CA ALA A 234 0.17 28.11 30.85
C ALA A 234 -1.33 28.29 31.18
N HIS A 235 -2.17 28.44 30.16
CA HIS A 235 -3.63 28.48 30.31
C HIS A 235 -4.19 27.20 30.94
N THR A 236 -3.75 26.02 30.48
CA THR A 236 -4.20 24.72 31.03
C THR A 236 -3.76 24.55 32.48
N LEU A 237 -2.51 24.90 32.80
CA LEU A 237 -1.98 24.87 34.17
C LEU A 237 -2.73 25.86 35.07
N ARG A 238 -3.07 27.05 34.56
CA ARG A 238 -3.91 28.04 35.28
C ARG A 238 -5.30 27.49 35.58
N LEU A 239 -5.95 26.84 34.60
CA LEU A 239 -7.24 26.19 34.82
C LEU A 239 -7.17 25.04 35.83
N GLN A 240 -6.06 24.30 35.85
CA GLN A 240 -5.85 23.22 36.82
C GLN A 240 -5.59 23.73 38.25
N LYS A 241 -4.97 24.90 38.40
CA LYS A 241 -4.72 25.57 39.70
C LYS A 241 -5.88 26.47 40.17
N ARG A 242 -7.05 26.35 39.55
CA ARG A 242 -8.22 27.15 39.93
C ARG A 242 -8.82 26.60 41.22
N LYS A 243 -8.91 27.45 42.24
CA LYS A 243 -9.42 27.07 43.56
C LYS A 243 -10.89 26.67 43.47
N VAL A 244 -11.27 25.73 44.32
CA VAL A 244 -12.67 25.27 44.42
C VAL A 244 -13.13 25.27 45.86
N GLN A 245 -14.33 25.78 46.08
CA GLN A 245 -15.03 25.76 47.36
C GLN A 245 -16.03 24.60 47.38
N GLN A 246 -15.95 23.81 48.44
CA GLN A 246 -16.92 22.79 48.80
C GLN A 246 -18.04 23.41 49.61
N LEU A 247 -19.28 23.10 49.26
CA LEU A 247 -20.49 23.60 49.89
C LEU A 247 -21.38 22.41 50.28
N THR A 248 -22.14 22.55 51.35
CA THR A 248 -23.24 21.62 51.69
C THR A 248 -24.33 21.67 50.61
N LEU A 249 -25.21 20.66 50.56
CA LEU A 249 -26.36 20.66 49.64
C LEU A 249 -27.32 21.85 49.86
N LYS A 250 -27.28 22.46 51.04
CA LYS A 250 -28.02 23.70 51.38
C LYS A 250 -27.25 24.97 51.03
N GLY A 251 -26.09 24.87 50.39
CA GLY A 251 -25.30 26.02 49.92
C GLY A 251 -24.37 26.66 50.97
N LYS A 252 -24.22 26.08 52.17
CA LYS A 252 -23.28 26.62 53.18
C LYS A 252 -21.82 26.22 52.87
N PRO A 253 -20.84 27.15 52.94
CA PRO A 253 -19.44 26.87 52.64
C PRO A 253 -18.80 25.97 53.70
N LEU A 254 -17.96 25.03 53.27
CA LEU A 254 -17.25 24.08 54.14
C LEU A 254 -15.73 24.26 54.08
N ARG A 255 -15.14 24.10 52.89
CA ARG A 255 -13.68 24.13 52.69
C ARG A 255 -13.33 24.70 51.33
N ILE A 256 -12.12 25.23 51.21
CA ILE A 256 -11.54 25.69 49.95
C ILE A 256 -10.31 24.83 49.66
N TYR A 257 -10.18 24.38 48.42
CA TYR A 257 -9.04 23.61 47.93
C TYR A 257 -8.34 24.39 46.81
N ASP A 258 -7.03 24.23 46.68
CA ASP A 258 -6.22 24.92 45.69
C ASP A 258 -6.41 24.38 44.27
N SER A 259 -7.03 23.20 44.13
CA SER A 259 -7.42 22.66 42.83
C SER A 259 -8.58 21.66 42.92
N VAL A 260 -9.25 21.48 41.79
CA VAL A 260 -10.24 20.42 41.57
C VAL A 260 -9.67 19.02 41.88
N MET A 261 -8.40 18.76 41.56
CA MET A 261 -7.74 17.48 41.81
C MET A 261 -7.49 17.25 43.32
N GLN A 262 -7.10 18.30 44.05
CA GLN A 262 -6.93 18.21 45.50
C GLN A 262 -8.28 17.96 46.18
N ALA A 263 -9.33 18.67 45.77
CA ALA A 263 -10.69 18.43 46.23
C ALA A 263 -11.15 16.99 45.94
N ALA A 264 -10.90 16.48 44.73
CA ALA A 264 -11.26 15.12 44.34
C ALA A 264 -10.60 14.06 45.22
N ARG A 265 -9.31 14.23 45.53
CA ARG A 265 -8.59 13.33 46.46
C ARG A 265 -9.18 13.39 47.87
N ALA A 266 -9.48 14.60 48.37
CA ALA A 266 -10.04 14.79 49.71
C ALA A 266 -11.40 14.11 49.87
N VAL A 267 -12.26 14.16 48.84
CA VAL A 267 -13.60 13.52 48.87
C VAL A 267 -13.63 12.11 48.25
N LYS A 268 -12.46 11.52 47.99
CA LYS A 268 -12.31 10.19 47.36
C LYS A 268 -13.17 10.05 46.09
N SER A 269 -13.15 11.07 45.24
CA SER A 269 -13.74 11.04 43.90
C SER A 269 -12.79 10.37 42.91
N LEU A 270 -13.34 9.51 42.05
CA LEU A 270 -12.60 8.81 40.99
C LEU A 270 -11.99 9.77 39.96
N SER A 271 -12.60 10.94 39.78
CA SER A 271 -12.11 11.96 38.84
C SER A 271 -12.43 13.37 39.34
N GLY A 272 -11.50 14.30 39.09
CA GLY A 272 -11.72 15.73 39.26
C GLY A 272 -12.73 16.30 38.27
N SER A 273 -12.99 15.63 37.14
CA SER A 273 -13.92 16.12 36.12
C SER A 273 -15.34 16.31 36.66
N ASN A 274 -15.81 15.44 37.56
CA ASN A 274 -17.15 15.57 38.14
C ASN A 274 -17.29 16.86 38.99
N ILE A 275 -16.27 17.18 39.78
CA ILE A 275 -16.24 18.42 40.57
C ILE A 275 -16.19 19.63 39.63
N SER A 276 -15.38 19.57 38.57
CA SER A 276 -15.35 20.63 37.55
C SER A 276 -16.70 20.83 36.85
N PHE A 277 -17.40 19.74 36.52
CA PHE A 277 -18.73 19.79 35.91
C PHE A 277 -19.79 20.37 36.84
N VAL A 278 -19.71 20.11 38.15
CA VAL A 278 -20.58 20.77 39.13
C VAL A 278 -20.29 22.27 39.17
N CYS A 279 -19.01 22.68 39.22
CA CYS A 279 -18.65 24.09 39.17
C CYS A 279 -19.08 24.80 37.87
N GLN A 280 -19.26 24.06 36.78
CA GLN A 280 -19.73 24.56 35.47
C GLN A 280 -21.26 24.47 35.30
N GLY A 281 -21.99 23.97 36.30
CA GLY A 281 -23.44 23.77 36.22
C GLY A 281 -23.89 22.60 35.34
N ARG A 282 -22.95 21.76 34.85
CA ARG A 282 -23.25 20.56 34.05
C ARG A 282 -23.71 19.38 34.90
N LEU A 283 -23.34 19.36 36.18
CA LEU A 283 -23.80 18.39 37.17
C LEU A 283 -24.39 19.12 38.37
N LYS A 284 -25.42 18.55 38.98
CA LYS A 284 -26.09 19.14 40.16
C LYS A 284 -25.24 19.05 41.42
N SER A 285 -24.56 17.92 41.64
CA SER A 285 -23.70 17.70 42.79
C SER A 285 -22.68 16.61 42.50
N SER A 286 -21.62 16.53 43.32
CA SER A 286 -20.62 15.46 43.23
C SER A 286 -20.27 15.00 44.64
N LYS A 287 -20.36 13.68 44.89
CA LYS A 287 -20.11 13.04 46.19
C LYS A 287 -20.92 13.66 47.34
N GLY A 288 -22.15 14.11 47.08
CA GLY A 288 -23.03 14.70 48.10
C GLY A 288 -22.73 16.16 48.44
N PHE A 289 -21.85 16.83 47.68
CA PHE A 289 -21.50 18.23 47.89
C PHE A 289 -21.76 19.08 46.65
N LEU A 290 -22.01 20.37 46.88
CA LEU A 290 -21.99 21.40 45.85
C LEU A 290 -20.57 21.96 45.74
N TRP A 291 -20.20 22.39 44.53
CA TRP A 291 -18.85 22.85 44.23
C TRP A 291 -18.91 24.13 43.41
N LYS A 292 -18.11 25.12 43.78
CA LYS A 292 -18.00 26.40 43.07
C LYS A 292 -16.54 26.78 42.91
N TYR A 293 -16.19 27.36 41.76
CA TYR A 293 -14.87 27.96 41.59
C TYR A 293 -14.75 29.25 42.42
N VAL A 294 -13.58 29.45 43.03
CA VAL A 294 -13.19 30.68 43.75
C VAL A 294 -12.15 31.43 42.93
#